data_AF-A0AAV8VE77-F1
#
_entry.id   AF-A0AAV8VE77-F1
#
_cell.length_a   1.000
_cell.length_b   1.000
_cell.length_c   1.000
_cell.angle_alpha   90.00
_cell.angle_beta   90.00
_cell.angle_gamma   90.00
#
_symmetry.space_group_name_H-M   'P 1'
#
loop_
_entity.id
_entity.type
_entity.pdbx_description
1 polymer ?
#
loop_
_entity_poly.entity_id
_entity_poly.type
_entity_poly.pdbx_seq_one_letter_code
_entity_poly.pdbx_strand_id
1 'polypeptide(L)'
;MNKAMVSYLAVVIQGTEYFKGFFIQARDAVSNEWIGNWIEAPNTKIHPECSAITHGDPKPKQQATLIWIAPNDRTGQVYFT
;
A
#
# COMPACT_ATOMS: atom_id res chain seq x y z
N MET A 1 6.78 26.22 13.92
CA MET A 1 6.77 24.74 13.92
C MET A 1 6.00 24.28 12.69
N ASN A 2 6.69 23.78 11.65
CA ASN A 2 6.01 23.21 10.49
C ASN A 2 5.35 21.91 10.92
N LYS A 3 4.02 21.86 10.87
CA LYS A 3 3.25 20.63 11.01
C LYS A 3 3.56 19.79 9.76
N ALA A 4 4.30 18.69 9.91
CA ALA A 4 4.50 17.76 8.80
C ALA A 4 3.12 17.30 8.32
N MET A 5 2.78 17.56 7.05
CA MET A 5 1.55 17.04 6.47
C MET A 5 1.75 15.56 6.19
N VAL A 6 1.00 14.72 6.89
CA VAL A 6 0.91 13.29 6.56
C VAL A 6 -0.15 13.14 5.48
N SER A 7 0.25 12.62 4.32
CA SER A 7 -0.65 12.35 3.19
C SER A 7 -1.05 10.89 3.18
N TYR A 8 -2.33 10.63 2.88
CA TYR A 8 -2.90 9.29 2.78
C TYR A 8 -3.44 9.08 1.36
N LEU A 9 -3.19 7.91 0.78
CA LEU A 9 -3.74 7.50 -0.50
C LEU A 9 -4.56 6.23 -0.34
N ALA A 10 -5.76 6.22 -0.94
CA ALA A 10 -6.53 5.00 -1.11
C ALA A 10 -6.03 4.25 -2.35
N VAL A 11 -5.56 3.03 -2.16
CA VAL A 11 -5.15 2.12 -3.25
C VAL A 11 -6.24 1.08 -3.41
N VAL A 12 -6.88 1.06 -4.57
CA VAL A 12 -8.00 0.16 -4.88
C VAL A 12 -7.54 -0.86 -5.92
N ILE A 13 -7.58 -2.14 -5.54
CA ILE A 13 -7.39 -3.26 -6.45
C ILE A 13 -8.77 -3.73 -6.86
N GLN A 14 -9.08 -3.70 -8.16
CA GLN A 14 -10.35 -4.15 -8.69
C GLN A 14 -10.10 -5.25 -9.74
N GLY A 15 -10.74 -6.41 -9.55
CA GLY A 15 -10.67 -7.51 -10.49
C GLY A 15 -11.76 -7.39 -11.56
N THR A 16 -11.43 -7.74 -12.80
CA THR A 16 -12.44 -8.03 -13.83
C THR A 16 -13.17 -9.34 -13.54
N GLU A 17 -12.47 -10.29 -12.90
CA GLU A 17 -12.99 -11.49 -12.26
C GLU A 17 -12.61 -11.53 -10.78
N TYR A 18 -13.06 -12.54 -10.04
CA TYR A 18 -12.65 -12.72 -8.65
C TYR A 18 -11.16 -13.06 -8.52
N PHE A 19 -10.47 -12.41 -7.60
CA PHE A 19 -9.11 -12.76 -7.16
C PHE A 19 -9.12 -13.26 -5.72
N LYS A 20 -8.11 -14.06 -5.34
CA LYS A 20 -8.01 -14.64 -3.99
C LYS A 20 -6.92 -14.01 -3.14
N GLY A 21 -5.85 -13.54 -3.77
CA GLY A 21 -4.71 -12.93 -3.11
C GLY A 21 -4.15 -11.77 -3.90
N PHE A 22 -3.37 -10.95 -3.21
CA PHE A 22 -2.58 -9.85 -3.75
C PHE A 22 -1.35 -9.69 -2.85
N PHE A 23 -0.31 -9.08 -3.39
CA PHE A 23 0.85 -8.61 -2.65
C PHE A 23 1.25 -7.28 -3.29
N ILE A 24 1.09 -6.17 -2.59
CA ILE A 24 1.37 -4.83 -3.11
C ILE A 24 2.56 -4.26 -2.37
N GLN A 25 3.53 -3.72 -3.11
CA GLN A 25 4.64 -2.93 -2.57
C GLN A 25 4.50 -1.46 -2.97
N ALA A 26 5.01 -0.56 -2.14
CA ALA A 26 5.16 0.86 -2.48
C ALA A 26 6.65 1.22 -2.63
N ARG A 27 6.99 1.84 -3.76
CA ARG A 27 8.39 2.12 -4.15
C ARG A 27 8.56 3.54 -4.65
N ASP A 28 9.70 4.13 -4.31
CA ASP A 28 10.13 5.41 -4.88
C ASP A 28 10.47 5.23 -6.36
N ALA A 29 9.91 6.07 -7.23
CA ALA A 29 10.02 5.89 -8.68
C ALA A 29 11.42 6.15 -9.24
N VAL A 30 12.30 6.82 -8.49
CA VAL A 30 13.66 7.17 -8.94
C VAL A 30 14.69 6.18 -8.38
N SER A 31 14.66 5.97 -7.07
CA SER A 31 15.64 5.14 -6.34
C SER A 31 15.25 3.67 -6.24
N ASN A 32 13.98 3.34 -6.51
CA ASN A 32 13.41 2.00 -6.31
C ASN A 32 13.39 1.50 -4.85
N GLU A 33 13.69 2.39 -3.89
CA GLU A 33 13.61 2.09 -2.46
C GLU A 33 12.18 1.81 -2.03
N TRP A 34 12.01 0.94 -1.04
CA TRP A 34 10.74 0.73 -0.36
C TRP A 34 10.40 1.95 0.50
N ILE A 35 9.21 2.53 0.30
CA ILE A 35 8.83 3.77 0.98
C ILE A 35 7.40 3.75 1.52
N GLY A 36 7.21 4.54 2.57
CA GLY A 36 5.91 4.70 3.21
C GLY A 36 5.47 3.47 4.00
N ASN A 37 4.26 3.57 4.55
CA ASN A 37 3.68 2.56 5.42
C ASN A 37 2.24 2.26 5.00
N TRP A 38 1.71 1.12 5.43
CA TRP A 38 0.32 0.75 5.23
C TRP A 38 -0.46 0.85 6.55
N ILE A 39 -1.76 1.16 6.46
CA ILE A 39 -2.68 1.00 7.60
C ILE A 39 -3.23 -0.42 7.56
N GLU A 40 -3.24 -1.10 8.71
CA GLU A 40 -3.80 -2.43 8.81
C GLU A 40 -5.31 -2.38 8.56
N ALA A 41 -5.78 -3.18 7.61
CA ALA A 41 -7.18 -3.32 7.26
C ALA A 41 -7.66 -4.75 7.53
N PRO A 42 -8.96 -4.98 7.75
CA PRO A 42 -9.49 -6.34 7.93
C PRO A 42 -9.07 -7.28 6.80
N ASN A 43 -8.68 -8.51 7.15
CA ASN A 43 -8.22 -9.54 6.21
C ASN A 43 -7.02 -9.09 5.36
N THR A 44 -6.10 -8.32 5.92
CA THR A 44 -4.80 -7.99 5.33
C THR A 44 -3.66 -8.28 6.30
N LYS A 45 -2.43 -8.32 5.80
CA LYS A 45 -1.20 -8.41 6.61
C LYS A 45 -0.16 -7.45 6.05
N ILE A 46 0.54 -6.74 6.93
CA ILE A 46 1.59 -5.78 6.55
C ILE A 46 2.96 -6.44 6.68
N HIS A 47 3.82 -6.14 5.71
CA HIS A 47 5.23 -6.51 5.64
C HIS A 47 6.07 -5.23 5.62
N PRO A 48 6.35 -4.62 6.79
CA PRO A 48 7.06 -3.34 6.88
C PRO A 48 8.50 -3.42 6.36
N GLU A 49 9.13 -4.59 6.40
CA GLU A 49 10.49 -4.84 5.89
C GLU A 49 10.66 -4.56 4.39
N CYS A 50 9.55 -4.48 3.65
CA CYS A 50 9.55 -4.21 2.22
C CYS A 50 8.41 -3.28 1.77
N SER A 51 7.92 -2.43 2.69
CA SER A 51 6.79 -1.51 2.49
C SER A 51 5.60 -2.14 1.74
N ALA A 52 5.21 -3.34 2.18
CA ALA A 52 4.23 -4.15 1.48
C ALA A 52 2.99 -4.49 2.34
N ILE A 53 1.91 -4.82 1.66
CA ILE A 53 0.66 -5.32 2.24
C ILE A 53 0.10 -6.45 1.38
N THR A 54 -0.44 -7.48 2.03
CA THR A 54 -0.97 -8.68 1.39
C THR A 54 -2.33 -9.04 1.95
N HIS A 55 -3.03 -9.94 1.27
CA HIS A 55 -4.25 -10.59 1.76
C HIS A 55 -4.03 -11.40 3.05
N GLY A 56 -5.04 -11.41 3.92
CA GLY A 56 -5.05 -12.18 5.16
C GLY A 56 -5.68 -13.57 5.02
N ASP A 57 -6.51 -13.78 3.99
CA ASP A 57 -7.19 -15.04 3.69
C ASP A 57 -7.35 -15.29 2.17
N PRO A 58 -7.53 -16.54 1.73
CA PRO A 58 -7.68 -16.88 0.31
C PRO A 58 -9.13 -16.81 -0.20
N LYS A 59 -10.04 -16.10 0.49
CA LYS A 59 -11.44 -15.99 0.04
C LYS A 59 -11.53 -15.18 -1.26
N PRO A 60 -12.47 -15.48 -2.18
CA PRO A 60 -12.70 -14.68 -3.38
C PRO A 60 -13.04 -13.23 -3.06
N LYS A 61 -12.50 -12.30 -3.84
CA LYS A 61 -12.65 -10.85 -3.71
C LYS A 61 -12.90 -10.27 -5.11
N GLN A 62 -13.79 -9.28 -5.21
CA GLN A 62 -13.90 -8.44 -6.42
C GLN A 62 -13.09 -7.15 -6.29
N GLN A 63 -12.90 -6.69 -5.05
CA GLN A 63 -12.18 -5.47 -4.74
C GLN A 63 -11.43 -5.61 -3.41
N ALA A 64 -10.29 -4.93 -3.30
CA ALA A 64 -9.64 -4.64 -2.03
C ALA A 64 -9.32 -3.13 -1.99
N THR A 65 -9.61 -2.48 -0.86
CA THR A 65 -9.29 -1.07 -0.62
C THR A 65 -8.28 -1.00 0.51
N LEU A 66 -7.13 -0.41 0.21
CA LEU A 66 -5.98 -0.31 1.10
C LEU A 66 -5.66 1.17 1.32
N ILE A 67 -5.07 1.52 2.46
CA ILE A 67 -4.61 2.88 2.73
C ILE A 67 -3.10 2.89 2.89
N TRP A 68 -2.44 3.64 2.01
CA TRP A 68 -1.01 3.91 2.07
C TRP A 68 -0.75 5.28 2.69
N ILE A 69 0.27 5.36 3.54
CA ILE A 69 0.72 6.58 4.21
C ILE A 69 2.04 6.99 3.58
N ALA A 70 2.07 8.22 3.03
CA ALA A 70 3.29 8.79 2.47
C ALA A 70 4.35 9.03 3.55
N PRO A 71 5.64 8.83 3.24
CA PRO A 71 6.72 9.25 4.13
C PRO A 71 6.66 10.77 4.34
N ASN A 72 6.93 11.24 5.55
CA ASN A 72 6.82 12.65 5.93
C ASN A 72 8.16 13.41 5.86
N ASP A 73 9.25 12.72 5.53
CA ASP A 73 10.62 13.24 5.44
C ASP A 73 11.03 13.65 4.02
N ARG A 74 10.20 13.33 3.00
CA ARG A 74 10.52 13.54 1.59
C ARG A 74 9.27 13.78 0.73
N THR A 75 9.51 14.29 -0.48
CA THR A 75 8.49 14.46 -1.54
C THR A 75 8.97 13.79 -2.81
N GLY A 76 8.06 13.21 -3.59
CA GLY A 76 8.43 12.52 -4.83
C GLY A 76 7.27 11.74 -5.44
N GLN A 77 7.60 10.84 -6.35
CA GLN A 77 6.64 9.95 -6.99
C GLN A 77 6.77 8.54 -6.42
N VAL A 78 5.63 7.98 -6.02
CA VAL A 78 5.49 6.57 -5.65
C VAL A 78 4.91 5.78 -6.81
N TYR A 79 5.32 4.53 -6.94
CA TYR A 79 4.62 3.54 -7.75
C TYR A 79 4.33 2.28 -6.93
N PHE A 80 3.28 1.56 -7.33
CA PHE A 80 2.84 0.33 -6.67
C PHE A 80 3.01 -0.85 -7.63
N THR A 81 3.47 -1.99 -7.11
CA THR A 81 3.67 -3.25 -7.85
C THR A 81 2.91 -4.38 -7.21
#